data_AF-Q1HB51-F1
#
_entry.id   AF-Q1HB51-F1
#
_cell.length_a   1.000
_cell.length_b   1.000
_cell.length_c   1.000
_cell.angle_alpha   90.00
_cell.angle_beta   90.00
_cell.angle_gamma   90.00
#
_symmetry.space_group_name_H-M   'P 1'
#
loop_
_entity.id
_entity.type
_entity.pdbx_description
1 polymer ?
#
loop_
_entity_poly.entity_id
_entity_poly.type
_entity_poly.pdbx_seq_one_letter_code
_entity_poly.pdbx_strand_id
1 'polypeptide(L)'
;MSKTSTLKISRASAGQVEIFRQGLYQEADNLFSNYIPLKIVQLDAFLKDDALNISDMSSLHAPLDIPIPDPPSPEEEEMETDKNEEDEKKKKKAPKCGYIKGNEKITALLEKVKPEIVALRESINVISCWIQHLIPKIEDGNDFGVAVQEKILERIGAVKTKVETFQVNINEYFSERGDAVAKASKDTHVMDYRSLVHEKDETVYSEIKVIVMDIRGFYAELYDIISKNLEKVTNPKGEEKPSMY
;
A
#
# COMPACT_ATOMS: atom_id res chain seq x y z
N MET A 1 38.87 36.09 17.13
CA MET A 1 37.62 35.99 17.91
C MET A 1 36.57 35.36 17.01
N SER A 2 36.16 34.12 17.29
CA SER A 2 35.16 33.43 16.48
C SER A 2 33.81 34.14 16.69
N LYS A 3 33.17 34.59 15.60
CA LYS A 3 31.80 35.13 15.66
C LYS A 3 30.88 33.95 15.98
N THR A 4 30.51 33.79 17.25
CA THR A 4 29.51 32.82 17.67
C THR A 4 28.20 33.18 16.97
N SER A 5 27.76 32.33 16.03
CA SER A 5 26.47 32.49 15.37
C SER A 5 25.38 32.20 16.40
N THR A 6 24.72 33.23 16.91
CA THR A 6 23.58 33.07 17.83
C THR A 6 22.29 33.12 17.02
N LEU A 7 21.64 31.97 16.85
CA LEU A 7 20.30 31.91 16.28
C LEU A 7 19.31 32.59 17.24
N LYS A 8 18.62 33.65 16.79
CA LYS A 8 17.58 34.32 17.58
C LYS A 8 16.20 33.85 17.13
N ILE A 9 15.54 33.03 17.96
CA ILE A 9 14.16 32.60 17.74
C ILE A 9 13.23 33.60 18.43
N SER A 10 12.28 34.16 17.69
CA SER A 10 11.29 35.08 18.26
C SER A 10 10.28 34.32 19.15
N ARG A 11 9.73 34.97 20.18
CA ARG A 11 8.69 34.36 21.03
C ARG A 11 7.46 33.95 20.23
N ALA A 12 7.07 34.75 19.23
CA ALA A 12 5.94 34.43 18.36
C ALA A 12 6.20 33.16 17.54
N SER A 13 7.39 33.03 16.96
CA SER A 13 7.80 31.84 16.19
C SER A 13 7.85 30.59 17.08
N ALA A 14 8.42 30.70 18.28
CA ALA A 14 8.43 29.60 19.24
C ALA A 14 7.01 29.18 19.66
N GLY A 15 6.11 30.14 19.88
CA GLY A 15 4.72 29.86 20.21
C GLY A 15 3.97 29.11 19.11
N GLN A 16 4.22 29.41 17.83
CA GLN A 16 3.61 28.68 16.71
C GLN A 16 4.03 27.21 16.67
N VAL A 17 5.32 26.93 16.89
CA VAL A 17 5.83 25.55 16.92
C VAL A 17 5.28 24.79 18.13
N GLU A 18 5.14 25.46 19.27
CA GLU A 18 4.57 24.86 20.48
C GLU A 18 3.09 24.46 20.29
N ILE A 19 2.29 25.29 19.62
CA ILE A 19 0.90 24.94 19.27
C ILE A 19 0.85 23.68 18.40
N PHE A 20 1.71 23.59 17.39
CA PHE A 20 1.81 22.39 16.56
C PHE A 20 2.18 21.15 17.40
N ARG A 21 3.18 21.27 18.27
CA ARG A 21 3.64 20.18 19.14
C ARG A 21 2.52 19.67 20.05
N GLN A 22 1.76 20.58 20.67
CA GLN A 22 0.60 20.21 21.50
C GLN A 22 -0.48 19.52 20.68
N GLY A 23 -0.77 20.01 19.47
CA GLY A 23 -1.70 19.36 18.55
C GLY A 23 -1.26 17.94 18.19
N LEU A 24 0.02 17.75 17.84
CA LEU A 24 0.61 16.45 17.55
C LEU A 24 0.47 15.47 18.73
N TYR A 25 0.66 15.96 19.96
CA TYR A 25 0.56 15.10 21.16
C TYR A 25 -0.88 14.66 21.41
N GLN A 26 -1.83 15.57 21.23
CA GLN A 26 -3.26 15.25 21.35
C GLN A 26 -3.72 14.28 20.25
N GLU A 27 -3.19 14.44 19.04
CA GLU A 27 -3.46 13.53 17.92
C GLU A 27 -2.90 12.13 18.20
N ALA A 28 -1.65 12.03 18.64
CA ALA A 28 -1.04 10.76 19.03
C ALA A 28 -1.80 10.08 20.17
N ASP A 29 -2.22 10.83 21.20
CA ASP A 29 -3.03 10.31 22.29
C ASP A 29 -4.36 9.73 21.81
N ASN A 30 -5.10 10.47 20.99
CA ASN A 30 -6.34 9.98 20.38
C ASN A 30 -6.11 8.75 19.48
N LEU A 31 -4.96 8.71 18.82
CA LEU A 31 -4.60 7.64 17.91
C LEU A 31 -4.46 6.30 18.66
N PHE A 32 -3.76 6.29 19.80
CA PHE A 32 -3.65 5.08 20.64
C PHE A 32 -4.91 4.81 21.45
N SER A 33 -5.53 5.83 22.04
CA SER A 33 -6.66 5.64 22.96
C SER A 33 -7.96 5.24 22.25
N ASN A 34 -8.15 5.66 20.98
CA ASN A 34 -9.42 5.46 20.27
C ASN A 34 -9.23 4.87 18.86
N TYR A 35 -8.41 5.50 18.02
CA TYR A 35 -8.41 5.23 16.58
C TYR A 35 -7.85 3.85 16.23
N ILE A 36 -6.67 3.49 16.74
CA ILE A 36 -6.03 2.19 16.47
C ILE A 36 -6.92 1.03 16.93
N PRO A 37 -7.41 0.98 18.19
CA PRO A 37 -8.28 -0.10 18.64
C PRO A 37 -9.52 -0.26 17.75
N LEU A 38 -10.15 0.87 17.37
CA LEU A 38 -11.29 0.86 16.47
C LEU A 38 -10.92 0.31 15.09
N LYS A 39 -9.78 0.74 14.53
CA LYS A 39 -9.33 0.28 13.22
C LYS A 39 -9.05 -1.22 13.19
N ILE A 40 -8.47 -1.78 14.23
CA ILE A 40 -8.24 -3.22 14.34
C ILE A 40 -9.57 -3.98 14.23
N VAL A 41 -10.60 -3.55 14.98
CA VAL A 41 -11.93 -4.18 14.94
C VAL A 41 -12.60 -4.03 13.57
N GLN A 42 -12.49 -2.86 12.95
CA GLN A 42 -13.04 -2.62 11.61
C GLN A 42 -12.38 -3.51 10.55
N LEU A 43 -11.05 -3.65 10.59
CA LEU A 43 -10.30 -4.49 9.65
C LEU A 43 -10.57 -5.99 9.91
N ASP A 44 -10.77 -6.39 11.17
CA ASP A 44 -11.21 -7.74 11.52
C ASP A 44 -12.60 -8.06 10.95
N ALA A 45 -13.53 -7.12 11.01
CA ALA A 45 -14.85 -7.27 10.41
C ALA A 45 -14.74 -7.34 8.87
N PHE A 46 -13.91 -6.48 8.27
CA PHE A 46 -13.70 -6.47 6.83
C PHE A 46 -13.08 -7.79 6.32
N LEU A 47 -12.12 -8.36 7.05
CA LEU A 47 -11.54 -9.67 6.70
C LEU A 47 -12.54 -10.83 6.74
N LYS A 48 -13.71 -10.64 7.37
CA LYS A 48 -14.82 -11.62 7.39
C LYS A 48 -15.87 -11.36 6.32
N ASP A 49 -15.76 -10.27 5.56
CA ASP A 49 -16.64 -9.97 4.43
C ASP A 49 -16.52 -11.07 3.36
N ASP A 50 -17.64 -11.52 2.80
CA ASP A 50 -17.67 -12.54 1.77
C ASP A 50 -16.83 -12.15 0.54
N ALA A 51 -16.72 -10.84 0.27
CA ALA A 51 -15.91 -10.31 -0.81
C ALA A 51 -14.40 -10.58 -0.65
N LEU A 52 -13.90 -10.85 0.57
CA LEU A 52 -12.52 -11.27 0.86
C LEU A 52 -12.39 -12.77 1.18
N ASN A 53 -13.48 -13.53 1.09
CA ASN A 53 -13.53 -14.96 1.44
C ASN A 53 -14.10 -15.82 0.31
N ILE A 54 -13.79 -15.44 -0.93
CA ILE A 54 -14.07 -16.23 -2.13
C ILE A 54 -13.26 -17.53 -2.09
N SER A 55 -13.95 -18.67 -2.16
CA SER A 55 -13.34 -20.00 -2.18
C SER A 55 -12.99 -20.48 -3.59
N ASP A 56 -13.80 -20.10 -4.58
CA ASP A 56 -13.59 -20.43 -5.98
C ASP A 56 -13.06 -19.20 -6.73
N MET A 57 -11.77 -19.21 -7.05
CA MET A 57 -11.09 -18.11 -7.73
C MET A 57 -11.60 -17.89 -9.16
N SER A 58 -12.16 -18.92 -9.81
CA SER A 58 -12.73 -18.76 -11.14
C SER A 58 -13.92 -17.80 -11.16
N SER A 59 -14.59 -17.64 -10.02
CA SER A 59 -15.66 -16.65 -9.87
C SER A 59 -15.17 -15.20 -9.99
N LEU A 60 -13.87 -14.94 -9.87
CA LEU A 60 -13.26 -13.62 -10.08
C LEU A 60 -13.10 -13.29 -11.55
N HIS A 61 -13.17 -14.26 -12.46
CA HIS A 61 -12.89 -14.07 -13.88
C HIS A 61 -13.89 -13.11 -14.50
N ALA A 62 -13.41 -11.93 -14.90
CA ALA A 62 -14.21 -10.97 -15.65
C ALA A 62 -14.32 -11.43 -17.12
N PRO A 63 -15.48 -11.24 -17.80
CA PRO A 63 -15.64 -11.62 -19.20
C PRO A 63 -14.58 -10.96 -20.11
N LEU A 64 -13.96 -11.77 -20.97
CA LEU A 64 -13.02 -11.33 -22.00
C LEU A 64 -13.60 -11.59 -23.39
N ASP A 65 -14.39 -10.63 -23.87
CA ASP A 65 -15.10 -10.66 -25.16
C ASP A 65 -14.16 -10.42 -26.36
N ILE A 66 -13.03 -11.12 -26.38
CA ILE A 66 -12.06 -11.09 -27.47
C ILE A 66 -12.44 -12.21 -28.46
N PRO A 67 -12.65 -11.92 -29.75
CA PRO A 67 -13.02 -12.93 -30.74
C PRO A 67 -11.92 -14.00 -30.88
N ILE A 68 -12.33 -15.27 -30.96
CA ILE A 68 -11.43 -16.42 -31.19
C ILE A 68 -11.32 -16.64 -32.71
N PRO A 69 -10.11 -16.69 -33.30
CA PRO A 69 -9.94 -16.96 -34.72
C PRO A 69 -10.40 -18.37 -35.08
N ASP A 70 -11.05 -18.51 -36.22
CA ASP A 70 -11.30 -19.83 -36.82
C ASP A 70 -9.99 -20.44 -37.33
N PRO A 71 -9.84 -21.77 -37.29
CA PRO A 71 -8.69 -22.44 -37.90
C PRO A 71 -8.65 -22.14 -39.41
N PRO A 72 -7.44 -21.97 -39.99
CA PRO A 72 -7.30 -21.75 -41.43
C PRO A 72 -7.93 -22.91 -42.22
N SER A 73 -8.57 -22.58 -43.34
CA SER A 73 -9.10 -23.62 -44.22
C SER A 73 -7.96 -24.31 -45.00
N PRO A 74 -8.08 -25.59 -45.38
CA PRO A 74 -7.03 -26.30 -46.13
C PRO A 74 -6.63 -25.63 -47.45
N GLU A 75 -7.53 -24.87 -48.07
CA GLU A 75 -7.29 -24.12 -49.32
C GLU A 75 -6.39 -22.89 -49.10
N GLU A 76 -6.29 -22.38 -47.87
CA GLU A 76 -5.42 -21.25 -47.51
C GLU A 76 -3.99 -21.70 -47.19
N GLU A 77 -3.78 -22.94 -46.72
CA GLU A 77 -2.45 -23.50 -46.44
C GLU A 77 -1.67 -23.83 -47.72
N GLU A 78 -2.34 -24.23 -48.81
CA GLU A 78 -1.68 -24.54 -50.09
C GLU A 78 -1.17 -23.29 -50.85
N MET A 79 -1.74 -22.10 -50.59
CA MET A 79 -1.35 -20.86 -51.29
C MET A 79 -0.17 -20.09 -50.65
N GLU A 80 0.29 -20.49 -49.47
CA GLU A 80 1.38 -19.82 -48.72
C GLU A 80 2.79 -20.20 -49.21
N THR A 81 2.92 -21.13 -50.18
CA THR A 81 4.25 -21.57 -50.66
C THR A 81 4.83 -20.74 -51.81
N ASP A 82 4.10 -19.75 -52.38
CA ASP A 82 4.54 -19.13 -53.65
C ASP A 82 4.18 -17.65 -53.90
N LYS A 83 4.07 -16.78 -52.87
CA LYS A 83 3.83 -15.33 -53.10
C LYS A 83 4.69 -14.38 -52.25
N ASN A 84 5.39 -13.50 -52.98
CA ASN A 84 6.27 -12.41 -52.56
C ASN A 84 5.88 -11.66 -51.27
N GLU A 85 6.89 -11.45 -50.42
CA GLU A 85 6.87 -10.79 -49.11
C GLU A 85 6.38 -9.31 -49.08
N GLU A 86 6.11 -8.68 -50.22
CA GLU A 86 5.77 -7.25 -50.30
C GLU A 86 4.24 -6.94 -50.27
N ASP A 87 3.37 -7.91 -50.56
CA ASP A 87 1.91 -7.69 -50.60
C ASP A 87 1.15 -8.15 -49.34
N GLU A 88 1.79 -8.87 -48.41
CA GLU A 88 1.16 -9.37 -47.16
C GLU A 88 0.85 -8.27 -46.13
N LYS A 89 1.38 -7.06 -46.29
CA LYS A 89 1.06 -5.93 -45.41
C LYS A 89 -0.38 -5.43 -45.54
N LYS A 90 -1.21 -6.00 -46.42
CA LYS A 90 -2.63 -5.66 -46.55
C LYS A 90 -3.56 -6.82 -46.15
N LYS A 91 -3.91 -6.81 -44.85
CA LYS A 91 -5.21 -7.23 -44.27
C LYS A 91 -5.42 -8.73 -43.91
N LYS A 92 -4.65 -9.25 -42.95
CA LYS A 92 -5.31 -9.89 -41.79
C LYS A 92 -5.48 -8.82 -40.72
N LYS A 93 -6.45 -7.92 -40.93
CA LYS A 93 -6.82 -6.98 -39.85
C LYS A 93 -7.31 -7.85 -38.72
N ALA A 94 -6.53 -7.92 -37.63
CA ALA A 94 -6.95 -8.57 -36.39
C ALA A 94 -8.42 -8.19 -36.15
N PRO A 95 -9.29 -9.18 -35.88
CA PRO A 95 -10.71 -8.90 -35.68
C PRO A 95 -10.85 -7.76 -34.68
N LYS A 96 -11.61 -6.72 -35.04
CA LYS A 96 -11.71 -5.50 -34.23
C LYS A 96 -12.22 -5.91 -32.85
N CYS A 97 -11.32 -5.88 -31.87
CA CYS A 97 -11.67 -6.16 -30.49
C CYS A 97 -12.63 -5.08 -29.97
N GLY A 98 -13.70 -5.50 -29.30
CA GLY A 98 -14.65 -4.60 -28.66
C GLY A 98 -14.05 -3.89 -27.45
N TYR A 99 -14.87 -3.08 -26.77
CA TYR A 99 -14.48 -2.49 -25.49
C TYR A 99 -14.36 -3.57 -24.42
N ILE A 100 -13.17 -3.71 -23.80
CA ILE A 100 -12.93 -4.64 -22.70
C ILE A 100 -12.95 -3.86 -21.39
N LYS A 101 -13.83 -4.26 -20.48
CA LYS A 101 -13.98 -3.62 -19.16
C LYS A 101 -12.91 -4.12 -18.17
N GLY A 102 -12.61 -3.31 -17.16
CA GLY A 102 -11.84 -3.72 -15.99
C GLY A 102 -12.59 -4.74 -15.13
N ASN A 103 -11.88 -5.44 -14.24
CA ASN A 103 -12.52 -6.35 -13.29
C ASN A 103 -13.20 -5.57 -12.17
N GLU A 104 -14.53 -5.57 -12.15
CA GLU A 104 -15.31 -4.78 -11.19
C GLU A 104 -15.19 -5.30 -9.75
N LYS A 105 -15.07 -6.63 -9.57
CA LYS A 105 -14.93 -7.22 -8.23
C LYS A 105 -13.62 -6.79 -7.58
N ILE A 106 -12.53 -6.84 -8.34
CA ILE A 106 -11.22 -6.35 -7.90
C ILE A 106 -11.27 -4.84 -7.66
N THR A 107 -11.88 -4.08 -8.57
CA THR A 107 -11.98 -2.62 -8.44
C THR A 107 -12.72 -2.23 -7.16
N ALA A 108 -13.85 -2.89 -6.86
CA ALA A 108 -14.62 -2.64 -5.64
C ALA A 108 -13.84 -2.98 -4.36
N LEU A 109 -13.03 -4.02 -4.36
CA LEU A 109 -12.13 -4.33 -3.24
C LEU A 109 -11.04 -3.28 -3.08
N LEU A 110 -10.41 -2.86 -4.18
CA LEU A 110 -9.38 -1.82 -4.17
C LEU A 110 -9.91 -0.47 -3.71
N GLU A 111 -11.16 -0.13 -4.01
CA GLU A 111 -11.83 1.08 -3.48
C GLU A 111 -11.94 1.08 -1.95
N LYS A 112 -12.10 -0.09 -1.33
CA LYS A 112 -12.08 -0.24 0.13
C LYS A 112 -10.67 -0.27 0.72
N VAL A 113 -9.70 -0.88 0.03
CA VAL A 113 -8.34 -1.10 0.57
C VAL A 113 -7.42 0.11 0.42
N LYS A 114 -7.52 0.87 -0.68
CA LYS A 114 -6.67 2.05 -0.91
C LYS A 114 -6.79 3.09 0.23
N PRO A 115 -7.99 3.44 0.73
CA PRO A 115 -8.12 4.34 1.89
C PRO A 115 -7.43 3.81 3.15
N GLU A 116 -7.47 2.50 3.40
CA GLU A 116 -6.84 1.90 4.59
C GLU A 116 -5.30 1.99 4.52
N ILE A 117 -4.71 1.83 3.33
CA ILE A 117 -3.27 2.05 3.10
C ILE A 117 -2.90 3.50 3.43
N VAL A 118 -3.67 4.47 2.92
CA VAL A 118 -3.43 5.90 3.16
C VAL A 118 -3.54 6.22 4.65
N ALA A 119 -4.61 5.77 5.29
CA ALA A 119 -4.85 5.98 6.72
C ALA A 119 -3.73 5.42 7.60
N LEU A 120 -3.19 4.23 7.26
CA LEU A 120 -2.06 3.66 7.98
C LEU A 120 -0.78 4.50 7.76
N ARG A 121 -0.52 4.99 6.55
CA ARG A 121 0.64 5.88 6.27
C ARG A 121 0.58 7.16 7.09
N GLU A 122 -0.60 7.77 7.17
CA GLU A 122 -0.82 8.98 7.97
C GLU A 122 -0.57 8.69 9.45
N SER A 123 -1.14 7.59 9.98
CA SER A 123 -0.93 7.15 11.36
C SER A 123 0.56 6.92 11.67
N ILE A 124 1.28 6.24 10.79
CA ILE A 124 2.73 6.00 10.91
C ILE A 124 3.51 7.31 10.97
N ASN A 125 3.16 8.30 10.14
CA ASN A 125 3.83 9.59 10.14
C ASN A 125 3.56 10.37 11.43
N VAL A 126 2.33 10.35 11.94
CA VAL A 126 1.98 10.98 13.23
C VAL A 126 2.79 10.34 14.37
N ILE A 127 2.78 9.01 14.48
CA ILE A 127 3.51 8.29 15.53
C ILE A 127 5.02 8.57 15.44
N SER A 128 5.60 8.48 14.25
CA SER A 128 7.03 8.75 14.02
C SER A 128 7.41 10.17 14.45
N CYS A 129 6.62 11.16 14.01
CA CYS A 129 6.82 12.56 14.36
C CYS A 129 6.69 12.79 15.87
N TRP A 130 5.69 12.17 16.50
CA TRP A 130 5.48 12.25 17.94
C TRP A 130 6.69 11.73 18.73
N ILE A 131 7.20 10.53 18.40
CA ILE A 131 8.37 9.96 19.08
C ILE A 131 9.61 10.83 18.84
N GLN A 132 9.81 11.34 17.63
CA GLN A 132 10.94 12.24 17.32
C GLN A 132 10.95 13.51 18.18
N HIS A 133 9.77 14.07 18.50
CA HIS A 133 9.65 15.24 19.38
C HIS A 133 9.86 14.90 20.87
N LEU A 134 9.77 13.62 21.24
CA LEU A 134 10.05 13.12 22.59
C LEU A 134 11.52 12.74 22.79
N ILE A 135 12.34 12.72 21.74
CA ILE A 135 13.79 12.52 21.88
C ILE A 135 14.37 13.73 22.60
N PRO A 136 15.02 13.53 23.77
CA PRO A 136 15.55 14.62 24.56
C PRO A 136 16.81 15.20 23.92
N LYS A 137 17.33 16.25 24.53
CA LYS A 137 18.65 16.76 24.19
C LYS A 137 19.70 15.64 24.30
N ILE A 138 20.63 15.60 23.34
CA ILE A 138 21.77 14.68 23.36
C ILE A 138 22.71 15.09 24.50
N GLU A 139 22.96 14.15 25.41
CA GLU A 139 23.80 14.30 26.60
C GLU A 139 24.63 13.03 26.80
N ASP A 140 25.71 13.11 27.58
CA ASP A 140 26.57 11.95 27.84
C ASP A 140 25.98 11.10 28.97
N GLY A 141 25.60 9.86 28.66
CA GLY A 141 25.07 8.91 29.62
C GLY A 141 23.55 8.95 29.79
N ASN A 142 23.02 7.93 30.48
CA ASN A 142 21.58 7.70 30.65
C ASN A 142 20.82 7.57 29.31
N ASP A 143 21.41 6.90 28.32
CA ASP A 143 20.89 6.84 26.95
C ASP A 143 20.04 5.60 26.64
N PHE A 144 19.82 4.73 27.62
CA PHE A 144 19.03 3.51 27.40
C PHE A 144 17.60 3.82 26.93
N GLY A 145 16.92 4.81 27.52
CA GLY A 145 15.59 5.20 27.07
C GLY A 145 15.58 5.78 25.65
N VAL A 146 16.63 6.52 25.28
CA VAL A 146 16.82 7.05 23.93
C VAL A 146 17.04 5.91 22.92
N ALA A 147 17.86 4.91 23.27
CA ALA A 147 18.06 3.73 22.44
C ALA A 147 16.76 2.93 22.22
N VAL A 148 15.86 2.91 23.22
CA VAL A 148 14.51 2.33 23.05
C VAL A 148 13.68 3.13 22.05
N GLN A 149 13.67 4.47 22.14
CA GLN A 149 13.00 5.34 21.16
C GLN A 149 13.53 5.10 19.74
N GLU A 150 14.86 5.05 19.57
CA GLU A 150 15.51 4.79 18.28
C GLU A 150 15.12 3.41 17.71
N LYS A 151 15.10 2.37 18.55
CA LYS A 151 14.70 1.02 18.10
C LYS A 151 13.25 0.95 17.65
N ILE A 152 12.35 1.67 18.33
CA ILE A 152 10.95 1.75 17.93
C ILE A 152 10.82 2.53 16.61
N LEU A 153 11.55 3.63 16.44
CA LEU A 153 11.58 4.39 15.19
C LEU A 153 12.14 3.56 14.02
N GLU A 154 13.16 2.74 14.25
CA GLU A 154 13.66 1.78 13.25
C GLU A 154 12.55 0.82 12.82
N ARG A 155 11.77 0.28 13.78
CA ARG A 155 10.66 -0.61 13.46
C ARG A 155 9.53 0.10 12.71
N ILE A 156 9.16 1.31 13.13
CA ILE A 156 8.18 2.15 12.41
C ILE A 156 8.66 2.41 10.98
N GLY A 157 9.96 2.66 10.79
CA GLY A 157 10.57 2.83 9.47
C GLY A 157 10.40 1.58 8.60
N ALA A 158 10.66 0.39 9.15
CA ALA A 158 10.47 -0.88 8.43
C ALA A 158 8.99 -1.09 8.02
N VAL A 159 8.04 -0.79 8.91
CA VAL A 159 6.61 -0.85 8.60
C VAL A 159 6.26 0.14 7.49
N LYS A 160 6.75 1.39 7.59
CA LYS A 160 6.53 2.43 6.56
C LYS A 160 6.98 1.96 5.18
N THR A 161 8.18 1.40 5.07
CA THR A 161 8.71 0.87 3.80
C THR A 161 7.83 -0.24 3.24
N LYS A 162 7.33 -1.16 4.07
CA LYS A 162 6.40 -2.21 3.63
C LYS A 162 5.06 -1.64 3.17
N VAL A 163 4.52 -0.62 3.84
CA VAL A 163 3.27 0.04 3.42
C VAL A 163 3.47 0.83 2.12
N GLU A 164 4.67 1.32 1.84
CA GLU A 164 5.02 1.95 0.56
C GLU A 164 4.91 0.96 -0.62
N THR A 165 5.29 -0.30 -0.43
CA THR A 165 5.21 -1.33 -1.48
C THR A 165 3.78 -1.69 -1.88
N PHE A 166 2.80 -1.59 -0.96
CA PHE A 166 1.41 -1.94 -1.27
C PHE A 166 0.81 -1.09 -2.41
N GLN A 167 1.13 0.20 -2.45
CA GLN A 167 0.66 1.07 -3.54
C GLN A 167 1.33 0.72 -4.87
N VAL A 168 2.60 0.30 -4.83
CA VAL A 168 3.34 -0.14 -6.02
C VAL A 168 2.68 -1.39 -6.59
N ASN A 169 2.44 -2.42 -5.76
CA ASN A 169 1.79 -3.67 -6.17
C ASN A 169 0.40 -3.41 -6.79
N ILE A 170 -0.40 -2.51 -6.21
CA ILE A 170 -1.72 -2.13 -6.75
C ILE A 170 -1.58 -1.43 -8.11
N ASN A 171 -0.60 -0.55 -8.27
CA ASN A 171 -0.38 0.13 -9.55
C ASN A 171 0.11 -0.84 -10.63
N GLU A 172 1.01 -1.75 -10.27
CA GLU A 172 1.54 -2.79 -11.16
C GLU A 172 0.42 -3.69 -11.70
N TYR A 173 -0.56 -4.06 -10.88
CA TYR A 173 -1.73 -4.81 -11.35
C TYR A 173 -2.42 -4.13 -12.55
N PHE A 174 -2.66 -2.81 -12.48
CA PHE A 174 -3.34 -2.11 -13.57
C PHE A 174 -2.51 -2.10 -14.86
N SER A 175 -1.20 -1.87 -14.76
CA SER A 175 -0.32 -1.91 -15.93
C SER A 175 -0.19 -3.33 -16.51
N GLU A 176 0.07 -4.33 -15.67
CA GLU A 176 0.30 -5.70 -16.12
C GLU A 176 -0.96 -6.34 -16.69
N ARG A 177 -2.12 -6.07 -16.07
CA ARG A 177 -3.40 -6.52 -16.62
C ARG A 177 -3.69 -5.81 -17.95
N GLY A 178 -3.41 -4.51 -18.04
CA GLY A 178 -3.54 -3.75 -19.28
C GLY A 178 -2.70 -4.35 -20.41
N ASP A 179 -1.43 -4.67 -20.13
CA ASP A 179 -0.52 -5.30 -21.09
C ASP A 179 -0.98 -6.71 -21.48
N ALA A 180 -1.46 -7.50 -20.53
CA ALA A 180 -2.00 -8.84 -20.80
C ALA A 180 -3.24 -8.77 -21.71
N VAL A 181 -4.16 -7.84 -21.43
CA VAL A 181 -5.34 -7.59 -22.28
C VAL A 181 -4.93 -7.12 -23.67
N ALA A 182 -3.97 -6.21 -23.76
CA ALA A 182 -3.46 -5.71 -25.04
C ALA A 182 -2.88 -6.86 -25.90
N LYS A 183 -2.06 -7.73 -25.30
CA LYS A 183 -1.52 -8.92 -25.97
C LYS A 183 -2.61 -9.89 -26.39
N ALA A 184 -3.56 -10.20 -25.51
CA ALA A 184 -4.68 -11.08 -25.83
C ALA A 184 -5.54 -10.55 -27.00
N SER A 185 -5.72 -9.22 -27.08
CA SER A 185 -6.49 -8.58 -28.15
C SER A 185 -5.76 -8.52 -29.49
N LYS A 186 -4.42 -8.46 -29.46
CA LYS A 186 -3.57 -8.39 -30.64
C LYS A 186 -3.32 -9.79 -31.22
N ASP A 187 -2.93 -10.72 -30.36
CA ASP A 187 -2.53 -12.08 -30.71
C ASP A 187 -3.64 -13.06 -30.29
N THR A 188 -4.80 -12.92 -30.93
CA THR A 188 -6.07 -13.58 -30.55
C THR A 188 -6.05 -15.11 -30.58
N HIS A 189 -5.09 -15.70 -31.31
CA HIS A 189 -4.85 -17.14 -31.41
C HIS A 189 -4.05 -17.70 -30.20
N VAL A 190 -3.37 -16.84 -29.44
CA VAL A 190 -2.59 -17.24 -28.25
C VAL A 190 -3.49 -17.23 -27.02
N MET A 191 -4.04 -18.40 -26.68
CA MET A 191 -5.00 -18.54 -25.58
C MET A 191 -4.38 -18.28 -24.20
N ASP A 192 -3.06 -18.49 -24.04
CA ASP A 192 -2.35 -18.20 -22.79
C ASP A 192 -2.45 -16.75 -22.35
N TYR A 193 -2.58 -15.78 -23.28
CA TYR A 193 -2.78 -14.39 -22.91
C TYR A 193 -4.15 -14.12 -22.28
N ARG A 194 -5.18 -14.91 -22.62
CA ARG A 194 -6.49 -14.82 -21.95
C ARG A 194 -6.39 -15.38 -20.54
N SER A 195 -5.75 -16.54 -20.39
CA SER A 195 -5.46 -17.11 -19.07
C SER A 195 -4.64 -16.14 -18.22
N LEU A 196 -3.61 -15.51 -18.79
CA LEU A 196 -2.77 -14.53 -18.09
C LEU A 196 -3.59 -13.37 -17.51
N VAL A 197 -4.61 -12.87 -18.22
CA VAL A 197 -5.48 -11.81 -17.68
C VAL A 197 -6.23 -12.29 -16.43
N HIS A 198 -6.75 -13.51 -16.45
CA HIS A 198 -7.43 -14.09 -15.30
C HIS A 198 -6.47 -14.38 -14.13
N GLU A 199 -5.28 -14.91 -14.42
CA GLU A 199 -4.22 -15.12 -13.42
C GLU A 199 -3.81 -13.80 -12.72
N LYS A 200 -3.75 -12.69 -13.47
CA LYS A 200 -3.50 -11.36 -12.87
C LYS A 200 -4.62 -10.93 -11.92
N ASP A 201 -5.88 -11.24 -12.25
CA ASP A 201 -7.03 -10.96 -11.39
C ASP A 201 -7.01 -11.82 -10.11
N GLU A 202 -6.67 -13.11 -10.20
CA GLU A 202 -6.55 -13.99 -9.03
C GLU A 202 -5.36 -13.61 -8.12
N THR A 203 -4.23 -13.26 -8.73
CA THR A 203 -3.02 -12.86 -8.02
C THR A 203 -3.28 -11.60 -7.19
N VAL A 204 -3.87 -10.56 -7.80
CA VAL A 204 -4.13 -9.31 -7.08
C VAL A 204 -5.19 -9.50 -5.99
N TYR A 205 -6.20 -10.36 -6.21
CA TYR A 205 -7.18 -10.67 -5.16
C TYR A 205 -6.52 -11.24 -3.90
N SER A 206 -5.61 -12.19 -4.09
CA SER A 206 -4.86 -12.80 -2.99
C SER A 206 -3.98 -11.75 -2.28
N GLU A 207 -3.30 -10.90 -3.05
CA GLU A 207 -2.47 -9.81 -2.52
C GLU A 207 -3.31 -8.79 -1.72
N ILE A 208 -4.49 -8.42 -2.21
CA ILE A 208 -5.42 -7.50 -1.52
C ILE A 208 -5.74 -8.04 -0.12
N LYS A 209 -6.03 -9.35 0.00
CA LYS A 209 -6.32 -9.96 1.31
C LYS A 209 -5.11 -9.88 2.25
N VAL A 210 -3.92 -10.18 1.74
CA VAL A 210 -2.66 -10.07 2.51
C VAL A 210 -2.43 -8.64 2.96
N ILE A 211 -2.64 -7.64 2.10
CA ILE A 211 -2.52 -6.21 2.45
C ILE A 211 -3.43 -5.86 3.63
N VAL A 212 -4.70 -6.29 3.63
CA VAL A 212 -5.63 -5.99 4.73
C VAL A 212 -5.17 -6.67 6.03
N MET A 213 -4.69 -7.92 5.94
CA MET A 213 -4.14 -8.65 7.09
C MET A 213 -2.90 -7.94 7.66
N ASP A 214 -2.00 -7.48 6.80
CA ASP A 214 -0.78 -6.75 7.17
C ASP A 214 -1.13 -5.40 7.80
N ILE A 215 -2.05 -4.62 7.23
CA ILE A 215 -2.48 -3.33 7.81
C ILE A 215 -3.01 -3.53 9.23
N ARG A 216 -3.90 -4.50 9.44
CA ARG A 216 -4.41 -4.85 10.78
C ARG A 216 -3.28 -5.28 11.70
N GLY A 217 -2.38 -6.13 11.21
CA GLY A 217 -1.22 -6.61 11.93
C GLY A 217 -0.31 -5.47 12.39
N PHE A 218 -0.01 -4.51 11.51
CA PHE A 218 0.81 -3.36 11.81
C PHE A 218 0.16 -2.42 12.84
N TYR A 219 -1.15 -2.19 12.77
CA TYR A 219 -1.83 -1.42 13.82
C TYR A 219 -1.70 -2.10 15.19
N ALA A 220 -1.93 -3.41 15.27
CA ALA A 220 -1.79 -4.17 16.51
C ALA A 220 -0.33 -4.18 17.02
N GLU A 221 0.63 -4.35 16.12
CA GLU A 221 2.04 -4.36 16.43
C GLU A 221 2.54 -3.00 16.96
N LEU A 222 2.20 -1.91 16.26
CA LEU A 222 2.56 -0.55 16.67
C LEU A 222 1.96 -0.20 18.02
N TYR A 223 0.72 -0.61 18.26
CA TYR A 223 0.08 -0.45 19.57
C TYR A 223 0.83 -1.22 20.66
N ASP A 224 1.15 -2.49 20.41
CA ASP A 224 1.81 -3.37 21.38
C ASP A 224 3.22 -2.88 21.76
N ILE A 225 4.07 -2.59 20.75
CA ILE A 225 5.44 -2.15 20.99
C ILE A 225 5.50 -0.81 21.71
N ILE A 226 4.59 0.12 21.41
CA ILE A 226 4.55 1.43 22.07
C ILE A 226 4.00 1.30 23.48
N SER A 227 2.91 0.56 23.67
CA SER A 227 2.30 0.37 24.99
C SER A 227 3.26 -0.30 25.98
N LYS A 228 4.00 -1.33 25.54
CA LYS A 228 4.99 -2.02 26.38
C LYS A 228 6.16 -1.13 26.80
N ASN A 229 6.49 -0.11 25.99
CA ASN A 229 7.65 0.75 26.19
C ASN A 229 7.28 2.20 26.52
N LEU A 230 6.02 2.47 26.85
CA LEU A 230 5.46 3.83 26.93
C LEU A 230 6.22 4.75 27.89
N GLU A 231 6.65 4.22 29.04
CA GLU A 231 7.44 4.98 30.01
C GLU A 231 8.78 5.45 29.41
N LYS A 232 9.48 4.57 28.69
CA LYS A 232 10.74 4.91 28.04
C LYS A 232 10.56 5.78 26.80
N VAL A 233 9.44 5.65 26.10
CA VAL A 233 9.09 6.52 24.98
C VAL A 233 8.82 7.95 25.43
N THR A 234 8.09 8.13 26.53
CA THR A 234 7.63 9.45 27.00
C THR A 234 8.55 10.11 28.02
N ASN A 235 9.32 9.32 28.78
CA ASN A 235 10.28 9.79 29.77
C ASN A 235 11.60 9.00 29.68
N PRO A 236 12.36 9.14 28.58
CA PRO A 236 13.56 8.33 28.32
C PRO A 236 14.68 8.55 29.34
N LYS A 237 14.75 9.73 29.97
CA LYS A 237 15.76 10.08 30.98
C LYS A 237 15.31 9.82 32.42
N GLY A 238 14.05 9.43 32.66
CA GLY A 238 13.54 9.14 33.99
C GLY A 238 13.42 10.38 34.88
N GLU A 239 13.17 11.55 34.30
CA GLU A 239 12.96 12.77 35.07
C GLU A 239 11.73 12.61 35.97
N GLU A 240 11.81 13.09 37.22
CA GLU A 240 10.66 13.08 38.11
C GLU A 240 9.55 13.92 37.45
N LYS A 241 8.36 13.33 37.27
CA LYS A 241 7.19 14.09 36.83
C LYS A 241 7.02 15.25 37.83
N PRO A 242 6.96 16.52 37.38
CA PRO A 242 6.68 17.61 38.29
C PRO A 242 5.42 17.26 39.07
N SER A 243 5.52 17.25 40.40
CA SER A 243 4.41 16.95 41.28
C SER A 243 3.24 17.86 40.92
N MET A 244 2.24 17.31 40.25
CA MET A 244 0.97 17.99 39.99
C MET A 244 0.23 18.07 41.32
N TYR A 245 0.51 19.11 42.10
CA TYR A 245 -0.40 19.64 43.11
C TYR A 245 -1.22 20.77 42.49
#